data_AF-A0A1H7SVE6-F1
#
_entry.id   AF-A0A1H7SVE6-F1
#
_cell.length_a   1.000
_cell.length_b   1.000
_cell.length_c   1.000
_cell.angle_alpha   90.00
_cell.angle_beta   90.00
_cell.angle_gamma   90.00
#
_symmetry.space_group_name_H-M   'P 1'
#
loop_
_entity.id
_entity.type
_entity.pdbx_description
1 polymer ?
#
loop_
_entity_poly.entity_id
_entity_poly.type
_entity_poly.pdbx_seq_one_letter_code
_entity_poly.pdbx_strand_id
1 'polypeptide(L)'
;MADVYFWREAKKEYKKLDGSLKQWVDIAVDRLSLRGSEIGKDLGNTYYAKLAGFKELKNNKLGIRLIFKPTKDGKVEIIELVSIGKREDEKVFFTAEKRRQKRS
;
A
#
# COMPACT_ATOMS: atom_id res chain seq x y z
N MET A 1 7.17 15.76 8.48
CA MET A 1 6.07 14.78 8.31
C MET A 1 5.74 14.71 6.84
N ALA A 2 5.49 13.51 6.33
CA ALA A 2 5.06 13.27 4.96
C ALA A 2 3.53 13.34 4.88
N ASP A 3 3.04 13.89 3.77
CA ASP A 3 1.60 13.89 3.47
C ASP A 3 1.20 12.54 2.89
N VAL A 4 0.26 11.85 3.54
CA VAL A 4 -0.19 10.51 3.15
C VAL A 4 -1.52 10.59 2.39
N TYR A 5 -1.57 10.05 1.17
CA TYR A 5 -2.74 10.09 0.31
C TYR A 5 -3.17 8.70 -0.12
N PHE A 6 -4.47 8.43 -0.04
CA PHE A 6 -5.06 7.25 -0.64
C PHE A 6 -5.44 7.50 -2.10
N TRP A 7 -5.02 6.62 -2.98
CA TRP A 7 -5.59 6.52 -4.31
C TRP A 7 -7.07 6.13 -4.21
N ARG A 8 -7.86 6.46 -5.24
CA ARG A 8 -9.32 6.30 -5.21
C ARG A 8 -9.72 4.85 -4.90
N GLU A 9 -9.02 3.88 -5.48
CA GLU A 9 -9.25 2.46 -5.28
C GLU A 9 -8.88 2.03 -3.85
N ALA A 10 -7.69 2.44 -3.36
CA ALA A 10 -7.27 2.19 -1.98
C ALA A 10 -8.21 2.81 -0.93
N LYS A 11 -8.76 4.00 -1.22
CA LYS A 11 -9.75 4.67 -0.36
C LYS A 11 -11.04 3.86 -0.28
N LYS A 12 -11.47 3.22 -1.37
CA LYS A 12 -12.64 2.32 -1.36
C LYS A 12 -12.39 1.06 -0.54
N GLU A 13 -11.16 0.55 -0.55
CA GLU A 13 -10.76 -0.62 0.25
C GLU A 13 -10.70 -0.27 1.73
N TYR A 14 -10.05 0.85 2.06
CA TYR A 14 -9.96 1.36 3.42
C TYR A 14 -11.35 1.54 4.07
N LYS A 15 -12.32 2.09 3.32
CA LYS A 15 -13.70 2.26 3.80
C LYS A 15 -14.43 0.95 4.12
N LYS A 16 -13.95 -0.18 3.60
CA LYS A 16 -14.53 -1.51 3.83
C LYS A 16 -13.81 -2.27 4.96
N LEU A 17 -12.73 -1.72 5.50
CA LEU A 17 -12.04 -2.31 6.65
C LEU A 17 -12.77 -1.92 7.93
N ASP A 18 -12.79 -2.85 8.87
CA ASP A 18 -13.32 -2.70 10.22
C ASP A 18 -12.36 -3.31 11.25
N GLY A 19 -12.68 -3.09 12.52
CA GLY A 19 -11.96 -3.65 13.67
C GLY A 19 -10.43 -3.53 13.56
N SER A 20 -9.75 -4.63 13.84
CA SER A 20 -8.28 -4.70 13.89
C SER A 20 -7.61 -4.40 12.56
N LEU A 21 -8.26 -4.67 11.42
CA LEU A 21 -7.71 -4.36 10.09
C LEU A 21 -7.65 -2.85 9.87
N LYS A 22 -8.75 -2.16 10.19
CA LYS A 22 -8.82 -0.69 10.06
C LYS A 22 -7.82 -0.02 10.99
N GLN A 23 -7.80 -0.44 12.26
CA GLN A 23 -6.87 0.09 13.26
C GLN A 23 -5.41 -0.08 12.83
N TRP A 24 -5.06 -1.23 12.24
CA TRP A 24 -3.71 -1.44 11.75
C TRP A 24 -3.34 -0.51 10.59
N VAL A 25 -4.27 -0.23 9.67
CA VAL A 25 -4.04 0.74 8.59
C VAL A 25 -3.89 2.15 9.12
N ASP A 26 -4.68 2.55 10.12
CA ASP A 26 -4.57 3.88 10.74
C ASP A 26 -3.18 4.08 11.35
N ILE A 27 -2.70 3.09 12.14
CA ILE A 27 -1.33 3.11 12.69
C ILE A 27 -0.27 3.12 11.59
N ALA A 28 -0.50 2.40 10.48
CA ALA A 28 0.43 2.40 9.36
C ALA A 28 0.50 3.79 8.68
N VAL A 29 -0.64 4.47 8.51
CA VAL A 29 -0.70 5.84 7.98
C VAL A 29 0.06 6.81 8.87
N ASP A 30 -0.13 6.76 10.19
CA ASP A 30 0.58 7.63 11.13
C ASP A 30 2.10 7.41 11.04
N ARG A 31 2.52 6.15 11.01
CA ARG A 31 3.94 5.80 10.85
C ARG A 31 4.51 6.26 9.51
N LEU A 32 3.74 6.17 8.43
CA LEU A 32 4.14 6.68 7.11
C LEU A 32 4.24 8.20 7.11
N SER A 33 3.35 8.91 7.81
CA SER A 33 3.46 10.36 7.95
C SER A 33 4.70 10.78 8.74
N LEU A 34 5.09 10.01 9.76
CA LEU A 34 6.29 10.31 10.54
C LEU A 34 7.60 9.95 9.82
N ARG A 35 7.63 8.79 9.15
CA ARG A 35 8.89 8.17 8.66
C ARG A 35 9.01 8.05 7.15
N GLY A 36 7.95 8.33 6.41
CA GLY A 36 7.95 8.32 4.94
C GLY A 36 8.53 7.03 4.35
N SER A 37 9.60 7.18 3.57
CA SER A 37 10.29 6.08 2.86
C SER A 37 11.21 5.21 3.72
N GLU A 38 11.45 5.57 4.99
CA GLU A 38 12.35 4.81 5.88
C GLU A 38 11.78 3.47 6.35
N ILE A 39 10.47 3.26 6.19
CA ILE A 39 9.78 2.06 6.61
C ILE A 39 9.28 1.27 5.40
N GLY A 40 8.99 0.00 5.63
CA GLY A 40 8.46 -0.90 4.59
C GLY A 40 9.55 -1.54 3.74
N LYS A 41 9.17 -2.66 3.13
CA LYS A 41 10.04 -3.45 2.27
C LYS A 41 9.98 -2.88 0.85
N ASP A 42 11.15 -2.64 0.25
CA ASP A 42 11.23 -2.23 -1.16
C ASP A 42 10.69 -3.32 -2.10
N LEU A 43 9.87 -2.90 -3.04
CA LEU A 43 9.37 -3.74 -4.11
C LEU A 43 10.25 -3.57 -5.36
N GLY A 44 10.42 -4.67 -6.08
CA GLY A 44 11.17 -4.70 -7.32
C GLY A 44 10.26 -4.76 -8.55
N ASN A 45 10.89 -4.78 -9.72
CA ASN A 45 10.22 -5.19 -10.94
C ASN A 45 10.24 -6.72 -11.04
N THR A 46 9.13 -7.29 -11.44
CA THR A 46 9.01 -8.68 -11.88
C THR A 46 8.57 -8.71 -13.34
N TYR A 47 8.51 -9.90 -13.93
CA TYR A 47 7.95 -10.07 -15.28
C TYR A 47 6.49 -9.58 -15.36
N TYR A 48 5.74 -9.64 -14.26
CA TYR A 48 4.31 -9.34 -14.23
C TYR A 48 3.94 -7.99 -13.59
N ALA A 49 4.85 -7.36 -12.84
CA ALA A 49 4.58 -6.10 -12.13
C ALA A 49 5.83 -5.21 -12.06
N LYS A 50 5.69 -3.94 -12.48
CA LYS A 50 6.79 -2.95 -12.47
C LYS A 50 6.66 -2.00 -11.28
N LEU A 51 6.92 -2.53 -10.09
CA LEU A 51 6.74 -1.84 -8.81
C LEU A 51 8.05 -1.31 -8.20
N ALA A 52 9.13 -1.18 -8.98
CA ALA A 52 10.33 -0.50 -8.52
C ALA A 52 10.01 0.93 -8.03
N GLY A 53 10.51 1.27 -6.84
CA GLY A 53 10.21 2.54 -6.16
C GLY A 53 8.93 2.54 -5.34
N PHE A 54 8.24 1.39 -5.24
CA PHE A 54 7.13 1.17 -4.31
C PHE A 54 7.63 0.38 -3.10
N LYS A 55 6.87 0.45 -2.03
CA LYS A 55 7.15 -0.23 -0.77
C LYS A 55 5.91 -0.92 -0.22
N GLU A 56 6.16 -1.90 0.63
CA GLU A 56 5.12 -2.71 1.27
C GLU A 56 5.22 -2.68 2.79
N LEU A 57 4.07 -2.53 3.45
CA LEU A 57 3.86 -2.93 4.84
C LEU A 57 2.94 -4.15 4.89
N LYS A 58 3.31 -5.18 5.66
CA LYS A 58 2.54 -6.41 5.82
C LYS A 58 2.35 -6.74 7.29
N ASN A 59 1.15 -7.20 7.65
CA ASN A 59 0.89 -7.85 8.92
C ASN A 59 0.32 -9.26 8.66
N ASN A 60 1.19 -10.26 8.82
CA ASN A 60 0.83 -11.66 8.58
C ASN A 60 -0.23 -12.17 9.56
N LYS A 61 -0.24 -11.69 10.82
CA LYS A 61 -1.19 -12.15 11.85
C LYS A 61 -2.62 -11.69 11.55
N LEU A 62 -2.76 -10.43 11.12
CA LEU A 62 -4.06 -9.87 10.71
C LEU A 62 -4.39 -10.19 9.25
N GLY A 63 -3.42 -10.70 8.50
CA GLY A 63 -3.56 -10.96 7.08
C GLY A 63 -3.90 -9.71 6.28
N ILE A 64 -3.09 -8.65 6.39
CA ILE A 64 -3.27 -7.42 5.62
C ILE A 64 -1.95 -6.94 5.02
N ARG A 65 -2.04 -6.35 3.82
CA ARG A 65 -0.95 -5.76 3.05
C ARG A 65 -1.34 -4.36 2.61
N LEU A 66 -0.38 -3.44 2.71
CA LEU A 66 -0.49 -2.06 2.26
C LEU A 66 0.68 -1.79 1.31
N ILE A 67 0.37 -1.41 0.06
CA ILE A 67 1.37 -1.01 -0.93
C ILE A 67 1.30 0.50 -1.11
N PHE A 68 2.46 1.14 -1.04
CA PHE A 68 2.59 2.58 -1.16
C PHE A 68 3.80 2.98 -2.01
N LYS A 69 3.81 4.24 -2.43
CA LYS A 69 4.90 4.85 -3.18
C LYS A 69 5.33 6.15 -2.48
N PRO A 70 6.55 6.22 -1.93
CA PRO A 70 7.12 7.50 -1.53
C PRO A 70 7.48 8.32 -2.76
N THR A 71 7.25 9.63 -2.70
CA THR A 71 7.55 10.57 -3.79
C THR A 71 8.63 11.56 -3.37
N LYS A 72 9.29 12.19 -4.35
CA LYS A 72 10.41 13.11 -4.11
C LYS A 72 9.98 14.40 -3.38
N ASP A 73 8.71 14.77 -3.45
CA ASP A 73 8.13 15.95 -2.80
C ASP A 73 7.66 15.68 -1.36
N GLY A 74 8.11 14.58 -0.74
CA GLY A 74 7.79 14.26 0.65
C GLY A 74 6.38 13.73 0.86
N LYS A 75 5.72 13.23 -0.19
CA LYS A 75 4.40 12.58 -0.09
C LYS A 75 4.55 11.06 -0.08
N VAL A 76 3.53 10.41 0.47
CA VAL A 76 3.37 8.96 0.44
C VAL A 76 2.01 8.64 -0.15
N GLU A 77 2.02 7.94 -1.27
CA GLU A 77 0.80 7.53 -1.95
C GLU A 77 0.47 6.07 -1.63
N ILE A 78 -0.65 5.81 -0.97
CA ILE A 78 -1.18 4.45 -0.72
C ILE A 78 -2.04 4.04 -1.92
N ILE A 79 -1.69 2.91 -2.52
CA ILE A 79 -2.15 2.51 -3.85
C ILE A 79 -3.03 1.26 -3.75
N GLU A 80 -2.76 0.42 -2.76
CA GLU A 80 -3.45 -0.84 -2.54
C GLU A 80 -3.55 -1.15 -1.04
N LEU A 81 -4.74 -1.61 -0.61
CA LEU A 81 -4.94 -2.29 0.67
C LEU A 81 -5.61 -3.65 0.40
N VAL A 82 -4.96 -4.74 0.81
CA VAL A 82 -5.50 -6.11 0.62
C VAL A 82 -5.51 -6.88 1.91
N SER A 83 -6.65 -7.47 2.26
CA SER A 83 -6.75 -8.49 3.31
C SER A 83 -6.74 -9.91 2.71
N ILE A 84 -6.12 -10.86 3.41
CA ILE A 84 -5.82 -12.24 2.95
C ILE A 84 -7.07 -13.00 2.52
N GLY A 85 -8.25 -12.68 3.06
CA GLY A 85 -9.51 -13.30 2.62
C GLY A 85 -9.89 -12.99 1.16
N LYS A 86 -9.19 -12.08 0.46
CA LYS A 86 -9.59 -11.59 -0.87
C LYS A 86 -8.68 -11.88 -2.06
N ARG A 87 -7.45 -12.41 -1.93
CA ARG A 87 -6.69 -13.12 -3.01
C ARG A 87 -5.20 -13.37 -2.70
N GLU A 88 -4.68 -14.43 -3.34
CA GLU A 88 -3.32 -14.95 -3.40
C GLU A 88 -2.19 -13.91 -3.51
N ASP A 89 -1.05 -14.21 -2.87
CA ASP A 89 0.11 -13.32 -2.68
C ASP A 89 0.65 -12.65 -3.97
N GLU A 90 0.41 -13.20 -5.16
CA GLU A 90 0.86 -12.59 -6.43
C GLU A 90 -0.15 -11.63 -7.06
N LYS A 91 -1.45 -11.87 -6.87
CA LYS A 91 -2.53 -11.08 -7.52
C LYS A 91 -2.58 -9.63 -7.03
N VAL A 92 -2.07 -9.38 -5.82
CA VAL A 92 -1.98 -8.03 -5.25
C VAL A 92 -1.01 -7.13 -6.02
N PHE A 93 0.15 -7.65 -6.42
CA PHE A 93 1.14 -6.87 -7.17
C PHE A 93 0.66 -6.54 -8.58
N PHE A 94 -0.05 -7.46 -9.23
CA PHE A 94 -0.67 -7.22 -10.53
C PHE A 94 -1.76 -6.15 -10.47
N THR A 95 -2.54 -6.12 -9.39
CA THR A 95 -3.57 -5.11 -9.18
C THR A 95 -2.95 -3.73 -8.96
N ALA A 96 -1.91 -3.65 -8.13
CA ALA A 96 -1.16 -2.42 -7.92
C ALA A 96 -0.54 -1.88 -9.23
N GLU A 97 0.07 -2.76 -10.04
CA GLU A 97 0.63 -2.38 -11.35
C GLU A 97 -0.45 -1.85 -12.30
N LYS A 98 -1.61 -2.52 -12.40
CA LYS A 98 -2.73 -2.05 -13.22
C LYS A 98 -3.25 -0.69 -12.77
N ARG A 99 -3.32 -0.43 -11.46
CA ARG A 99 -3.71 0.89 -10.93
C ARG A 99 -2.68 1.93 -11.33
N ARG A 100 -1.38 1.62 -11.19
CA ARG A 100 -0.28 2.50 -11.57
C ARG A 100 -0.38 2.94 -13.04
N GLN A 101 -0.58 1.99 -13.95
CA GLN A 101 -0.69 2.27 -15.40
C GLN A 101 -1.89 3.14 -15.76
N LYS A 102 -3.00 3.08 -15.02
CA LYS A 102 -4.17 3.95 -15.27
C LYS A 102 -3.94 5.43 -14.93
N ARG A 103 -2.87 5.73 -14.20
CA ARG A 103 -2.57 7.08 -13.69
C ARG A 103 -1.26 7.65 -14.26
N SER A 104 -0.51 6.87 -15.03
CA SER A 104 0.67 7.31 -15.80
C SER A 104 0.25 7.87 -17.15
#